data_AF-A0A9P1C010-F1
#
_entry.id   AF-A0A9P1C010-F1
#
_cell.length_a   1.000
_cell.length_b   1.000
_cell.length_c   1.000
_cell.angle_alpha   90.00
_cell.angle_beta   90.00
_cell.angle_gamma   90.00
#
_symmetry.space_group_name_H-M   'P 1'
#
loop_
_entity.id
_entity.type
_entity.pdbx_description
1 polymer ?
#
loop_
_entity_poly.entity_id
_entity_poly.type
_entity_poly.pdbx_seq_one_letter_code
_entity_poly.pdbx_strand_id
1 'polypeptide(L)'
;MEDLQLHSVSCRVSAYLSGAGLLCWCFYDLRQQLQRQRAELWKQMAVPLRVCAYAEQLGEDIPAGSAKDWGPWKLWTLDSAGVAAVLSSDFAGSTAARRFRDVAQRVQCLFAAKALLWGNDWSEDLLGPLPADRSADALLAANVQRCLPRFLRFCLMVSRNAPLDGFVFEVRGAPYSHDLPSFTATVRRVLAALSAADPAGANCLARRVAGRGWYFQFAREPIFVTTFAPCYDEKNPRYQFQQHPESCFILFQPEESFLRHDLPNDKPRSQTNWEHPVDVRDRIRANFLRHGREYRIPETTSYPPAEFIVAPLDVLKDPPVHFWLEGSAPSGR
;
A
#
# COMPACT_ATOMS: atom_id res chain seq x y z
N MET A 1 -2.47 49.68 1.95
CA MET A 1 -3.05 50.44 3.07
C MET A 1 -4.17 49.59 3.62
N GLU A 2 -3.79 48.59 4.42
CA GLU A 2 -4.59 47.84 5.40
C GLU A 2 -3.65 46.78 5.98
N ASP A 3 -3.13 47.09 7.16
CA ASP A 3 -2.14 46.32 7.91
C ASP A 3 -2.83 45.13 8.60
N LEU A 4 -2.37 43.90 8.31
CA LEU A 4 -2.73 42.71 9.06
C LEU A 4 -1.76 42.54 10.24
N GLN A 5 -2.20 43.02 11.40
CA GLN A 5 -1.58 42.82 12.70
C GLN A 5 -1.54 41.32 13.06
N LEU A 6 -0.34 40.74 13.03
CA LEU A 6 -0.03 39.49 13.73
C LEU A 6 -0.09 39.75 15.24
N HIS A 7 -1.19 39.38 15.87
CA HIS A 7 -1.29 39.31 17.33
C HIS A 7 -0.33 38.26 17.86
N SER A 8 0.83 38.71 18.36
CA SER A 8 1.67 37.94 19.25
C SER A 8 0.90 37.71 20.56
N VAL A 9 0.37 36.50 20.75
CA VAL A 9 -0.06 36.05 22.08
C VAL A 9 1.20 35.77 22.90
N SER A 10 1.83 36.85 23.37
CA SER A 10 2.82 36.81 24.42
C SER A 10 2.06 36.57 25.72
N CYS A 11 1.96 35.30 26.09
CA CYS A 11 1.41 34.89 27.38
C CYS A 11 2.38 35.36 28.47
N ARG A 12 2.15 36.57 29.01
CA ARG A 12 2.86 37.08 30.20
C ARG A 12 2.43 36.27 31.41
N VAL A 13 3.04 35.10 31.60
CA VAL A 13 3.06 34.40 32.90
C VAL A 13 4.05 35.16 33.78
N SER A 14 3.62 36.27 34.37
CA SER A 14 4.43 37.03 35.31
C SER A 14 4.13 36.58 36.74
N ALA A 15 5.10 35.84 37.29
CA ALA A 15 5.69 36.08 38.61
C ALA A 15 4.89 35.75 39.88
N TYR A 16 4.43 34.50 40.06
CA TYR A 16 4.34 33.86 41.40
C TYR A 16 4.47 32.33 41.35
N LEU A 17 5.29 31.78 40.46
CA LEU A 17 5.74 30.40 40.66
C LEU A 17 6.83 30.46 41.73
N SER A 18 6.52 29.93 42.92
CA SER A 18 7.52 29.64 43.94
C SER A 18 8.69 28.87 43.31
N GLY A 19 9.88 28.89 43.93
CA GLY A 19 11.03 28.12 43.42
C GLY A 19 10.68 26.65 43.13
N ALA A 20 9.76 26.07 43.89
CA ALA A 20 9.20 24.74 43.65
C ALA A 20 8.37 24.64 42.35
N GLY A 21 7.56 25.65 42.03
CA GLY A 21 6.79 25.70 40.78
C GLY A 21 7.67 25.77 39.53
N LEU A 22 8.74 26.55 39.56
CA LEU A 22 9.71 26.63 38.46
C LEU A 22 10.44 25.30 38.27
N LEU A 23 10.88 24.66 39.37
CA LEU A 23 11.53 23.34 39.31
C LEU A 23 10.60 22.27 38.75
N CYS A 24 9.35 22.19 39.21
CA CYS A 24 8.36 21.25 38.67
C CYS A 24 8.11 21.47 37.17
N TRP A 25 8.05 22.73 36.73
CA TRP A 25 7.91 23.06 35.31
C TRP A 25 9.14 22.64 34.49
N CYS A 26 10.36 22.92 34.97
CA CYS A 26 11.59 22.49 34.31
C CYS A 26 11.70 20.95 34.23
N PHE A 27 11.33 20.22 35.28
CA PHE A 27 11.28 18.75 35.25
C PHE A 27 10.24 18.22 34.27
N TYR A 28 9.08 18.87 34.20
CA TYR A 28 8.05 18.54 33.23
C TYR A 28 8.54 18.76 31.79
N ASP A 29 9.14 19.93 31.50
CA ASP A 29 9.64 20.24 30.16
C ASP A 29 10.80 19.31 29.75
N LEU A 30 11.76 19.07 30.64
CA LEU A 30 12.85 18.12 30.40
C LEU A 30 12.33 16.70 30.12
N ARG A 31 11.32 16.25 30.88
CA ARG A 31 10.66 14.96 30.64
C ARG A 31 9.96 14.93 29.28
N GLN A 32 9.29 16.00 28.88
CA GLN A 32 8.66 16.12 27.56
C GLN A 32 9.70 16.11 26.42
N GLN A 33 10.80 16.83 26.59
CA GLN A 33 11.90 16.84 25.62
C GLN A 33 12.54 15.45 25.48
N LEU A 34 12.82 14.75 26.59
CA LEU A 34 13.32 13.38 26.58
C LEU A 34 12.32 12.40 25.93
N GLN A 35 11.02 12.55 26.19
CA GLN A 35 9.99 11.75 25.54
C GLN A 35 9.97 11.98 24.03
N ARG A 36 10.08 13.22 23.56
CA ARG A 36 10.17 13.56 22.13
C ARG A 36 11.43 12.99 21.48
N GLN A 37 12.60 13.17 22.11
CA GLN A 37 13.86 12.62 21.62
C GLN A 37 13.83 11.08 21.56
N ARG A 38 13.30 10.42 22.60
CA ARG A 38 13.14 8.97 22.62
C ARG A 38 12.16 8.49 21.55
N ALA A 39 11.06 9.21 21.33
CA ALA A 39 10.11 8.88 20.25
C ALA A 39 10.75 9.04 18.87
N GLU A 40 11.58 10.06 18.67
CA GLU A 40 12.26 10.29 17.40
C GLU A 40 13.36 9.26 17.14
N LEU A 41 14.20 8.97 18.14
CA LEU A 41 15.16 7.86 18.08
C LEU A 41 14.45 6.53 17.81
N TRP A 42 13.33 6.26 18.47
CA TRP A 42 12.54 5.05 18.19
C TRP A 42 12.02 5.02 16.77
N LYS A 43 11.54 6.13 16.18
CA LYS A 43 11.13 6.16 14.78
C LYS A 43 12.31 5.89 13.84
N GLN A 44 13.49 6.42 14.16
CA GLN A 44 14.71 6.19 13.39
C GLN A 44 15.20 4.74 13.49
N MET A 45 15.02 4.10 14.65
CA MET A 45 15.46 2.72 14.90
C MET A 45 14.40 1.65 14.58
N ALA A 46 13.10 1.98 14.60
CA ALA A 46 12.02 1.04 14.37
C ALA A 46 12.03 0.47 12.96
N VAL A 47 12.37 1.28 11.96
CA VAL A 47 12.53 0.80 10.59
C VAL A 47 13.67 -0.23 10.51
N PRO A 48 14.92 0.08 10.90
CA PRO A 48 16.00 -0.91 10.98
C PRO A 48 15.65 -2.17 11.77
N LEU A 49 15.03 -2.05 12.95
CA LEU A 49 14.71 -3.21 13.80
C LEU A 49 13.62 -4.10 13.19
N ARG A 50 12.60 -3.50 12.57
CA ARG A 50 11.57 -4.28 11.84
C ARG A 50 12.16 -4.89 10.59
N VAL A 51 13.02 -4.17 9.86
CA VAL A 51 13.81 -4.71 8.75
C VAL A 51 14.66 -5.90 9.23
N CYS A 52 15.29 -5.84 10.41
CA CYS A 52 16.03 -6.96 11.01
C CYS A 52 15.12 -8.18 11.26
N ALA A 53 13.98 -7.97 11.90
CA ALA A 53 13.01 -9.04 12.15
C ALA A 53 12.50 -9.67 10.84
N TYR A 54 12.31 -8.87 9.79
CA TYR A 54 11.95 -9.38 8.46
C TYR A 54 13.10 -10.08 7.74
N ALA A 55 14.34 -9.61 7.93
CA ALA A 55 15.54 -10.24 7.39
C ALA A 55 15.77 -11.63 8.00
N GLU A 56 15.57 -11.75 9.32
CA GLU A 56 15.60 -13.03 10.03
C GLU A 56 14.54 -14.00 9.49
N GLN A 57 13.32 -13.52 9.23
CA GLN A 57 12.23 -14.33 8.64
C GLN A 57 12.50 -14.78 7.20
N LEU A 58 13.33 -14.06 6.44
CA LEU A 58 13.71 -14.44 5.07
C LEU A 58 14.87 -15.43 5.02
N GLY A 59 15.59 -15.62 6.13
CA GLY A 59 16.83 -16.38 6.21
C GLY A 59 16.70 -17.62 7.08
N GLU A 60 15.86 -18.58 6.71
CA GLU A 60 15.82 -19.90 7.35
C GLU A 60 17.17 -20.67 7.33
N ASP A 61 18.22 -20.14 6.68
CA ASP A 61 19.61 -20.61 6.78
C ASP A 61 20.62 -19.48 7.03
N ILE A 62 20.40 -18.60 8.01
CA ILE A 62 21.49 -17.72 8.48
C ILE A 62 22.46 -18.60 9.30
N PRO A 63 23.76 -18.74 8.90
CA PRO A 63 24.70 -19.59 9.61
C PRO A 63 24.78 -19.22 11.09
N ALA A 64 24.66 -20.24 11.95
CA ALA A 64 24.74 -20.12 13.41
C ALA A 64 26.08 -19.46 13.80
N GLY A 65 26.06 -18.14 13.98
CA GLY A 65 27.26 -17.34 14.22
C GLY A 65 27.11 -15.87 13.87
N SER A 66 26.26 -15.51 12.89
CA SER A 66 26.13 -14.11 12.49
C SER A 66 25.28 -13.28 13.46
N ALA A 67 24.33 -13.89 14.19
CA ALA A 67 23.37 -13.21 15.08
C ALA A 67 24.03 -12.38 16.22
N LYS A 68 25.28 -12.69 16.60
CA LYS A 68 26.01 -11.96 17.65
C LYS A 68 26.46 -10.56 17.24
N ASP A 69 26.41 -10.21 15.95
CA ASP A 69 26.77 -8.89 15.44
C ASP A 69 25.57 -7.93 15.24
N TRP A 70 24.35 -8.35 15.59
CA TRP A 70 23.09 -7.67 15.27
C TRP A 70 22.66 -6.69 16.38
N GLY A 71 23.62 -6.02 17.00
CA GLY A 71 23.35 -5.04 18.07
C GLY A 71 22.65 -3.78 17.53
N PRO A 72 21.77 -3.15 18.32
CA PRO A 72 20.99 -1.95 17.93
C PRO A 72 21.83 -0.69 17.64
N TRP A 73 23.17 -0.78 17.71
CA TRP A 73 24.10 0.35 17.66
C TRP A 73 25.14 0.27 16.54
N LYS A 74 25.29 -0.87 15.85
CA LYS A 74 25.99 -0.86 14.56
C LYS A 74 25.00 -0.29 13.57
N LEU A 75 25.22 0.96 13.15
CA LEU A 75 24.51 1.53 12.01
C LEU A 75 24.51 0.46 10.93
N TRP A 76 23.31 -0.04 10.61
CA TRP A 76 23.12 -0.76 9.37
C TRP A 76 23.42 0.23 8.26
N THR A 77 24.67 0.22 7.79
CA THR A 77 24.92 0.71 6.46
C THR A 77 24.20 -0.25 5.52
N LEU A 78 23.68 0.29 4.42
CA LEU A 78 22.99 -0.47 3.37
C LEU A 78 23.87 -1.58 2.75
N ASP A 79 25.14 -1.66 3.17
CA ASP A 79 26.21 -2.54 2.70
C ASP A 79 26.47 -3.72 3.65
N SER A 80 25.70 -3.88 4.75
CA SER A 80 25.87 -5.05 5.62
C SER A 80 25.52 -6.34 4.86
N ALA A 81 26.31 -7.41 5.05
CA ALA A 81 26.14 -8.66 4.32
C ALA A 81 24.73 -9.29 4.50
N GLY A 82 24.10 -9.10 5.67
CA GLY A 82 22.73 -9.54 5.93
C GLY A 82 21.68 -8.77 5.13
N VAL A 83 21.83 -7.44 5.01
CA VAL A 83 20.95 -6.64 4.15
C VAL A 83 21.25 -6.96 2.69
N ALA A 84 22.50 -7.15 2.29
CA ALA A 84 22.85 -7.54 0.93
C ALA A 84 22.22 -8.88 0.51
N ALA A 85 22.18 -9.87 1.41
CA ALA A 85 21.55 -11.17 1.16
C ALA A 85 20.01 -11.11 1.08
N VAL A 86 19.37 -10.35 1.98
CA VAL A 86 17.94 -10.00 1.82
C VAL A 86 17.74 -9.24 0.52
N LEU A 87 18.74 -8.44 0.14
CA LEU A 87 18.70 -7.60 -1.04
C LEU A 87 19.11 -8.30 -2.35
N SER A 88 19.46 -9.59 -2.33
CA SER A 88 19.89 -10.32 -3.53
C SER A 88 18.80 -11.15 -4.22
N SER A 89 17.74 -11.55 -3.52
CA SER A 89 16.70 -12.44 -4.08
C SER A 89 15.69 -11.70 -4.98
N ASP A 90 15.59 -12.04 -6.27
CA ASP A 90 14.56 -11.52 -7.18
C ASP A 90 13.22 -12.25 -6.98
N PHE A 91 12.11 -11.50 -6.92
CA PHE A 91 10.76 -12.04 -6.74
C PHE A 91 9.89 -11.94 -8.00
N ALA A 92 10.49 -11.66 -9.16
CA ALA A 92 9.83 -11.69 -10.46
C ALA A 92 9.31 -13.09 -10.84
N GLY A 93 9.92 -14.14 -10.26
CA GLY A 93 9.52 -15.53 -10.40
C GLY A 93 8.44 -16.00 -9.41
N SER A 94 7.83 -15.11 -8.63
CA SER A 94 6.74 -15.50 -7.73
C SER A 94 5.52 -16.04 -8.49
N THR A 95 4.76 -16.92 -7.85
CA THR A 95 3.53 -17.49 -8.42
C THR A 95 2.50 -16.42 -8.74
N ALA A 96 2.31 -15.42 -7.87
CA ALA A 96 1.39 -14.31 -8.11
C ALA A 96 1.81 -13.47 -9.33
N ALA A 97 3.09 -13.11 -9.46
CA ALA A 97 3.57 -12.33 -10.60
C ALA A 97 3.42 -13.09 -11.92
N ARG A 98 3.66 -14.40 -11.93
CA ARG A 98 3.42 -15.24 -13.12
C ARG A 98 1.95 -15.31 -13.51
N ARG A 99 1.06 -15.59 -12.56
CA ARG A 99 -0.39 -15.73 -12.82
C ARG A 99 -1.01 -14.40 -13.23
N PHE A 100 -0.62 -13.31 -12.57
CA PHE A 100 -1.11 -11.98 -12.93
C PHE A 100 -0.65 -11.53 -14.33
N ARG A 101 0.42 -12.09 -14.89
CA ARG A 101 0.85 -11.80 -16.25
C ARG A 101 -0.24 -12.07 -17.28
N ASP A 102 -1.06 -13.10 -17.08
CA ASP A 102 -2.18 -13.44 -17.96
C ASP A 102 -3.25 -12.33 -17.98
N VAL A 103 -3.44 -11.65 -16.85
CA VAL A 103 -4.32 -10.49 -16.71
C VAL A 103 -3.65 -9.25 -17.31
N ALA A 104 -2.40 -9.00 -16.94
CA ALA A 104 -1.61 -7.84 -17.37
C ALA A 104 -1.46 -7.74 -18.90
N GLN A 105 -1.39 -8.88 -19.60
CA GLN A 105 -1.33 -8.94 -21.06
C GLN A 105 -2.65 -8.56 -21.75
N ARG A 106 -3.77 -8.56 -21.03
CA ARG A 106 -5.12 -8.36 -21.59
C ARG A 106 -5.77 -7.04 -21.17
N VAL A 107 -5.29 -6.40 -20.10
CA VAL A 107 -5.78 -5.08 -19.69
C VAL A 107 -5.37 -3.99 -20.69
N GLN A 108 -6.23 -2.98 -20.83
CA GLN A 108 -6.08 -1.93 -21.85
C GLN A 108 -5.11 -0.80 -21.49
N CYS A 109 -4.27 -1.03 -20.48
CA CYS A 109 -3.19 -0.14 -20.11
C CYS A 109 -1.96 -0.41 -21.00
N LEU A 110 -1.42 0.65 -21.61
CA LEU A 110 -0.27 0.57 -22.51
C LEU A 110 1.01 0.03 -21.85
N PHE A 111 1.11 0.13 -20.53
CA PHE A 111 2.28 -0.28 -19.76
C PHE A 111 2.17 -1.69 -19.18
N ALA A 112 0.95 -2.22 -19.02
CA ALA A 112 0.71 -3.41 -18.20
C ALA A 112 1.44 -4.65 -18.72
N ALA A 113 1.43 -4.89 -20.03
CA ALA A 113 2.07 -6.07 -20.63
C ALA A 113 3.60 -6.10 -20.46
N LYS A 114 4.24 -4.95 -20.23
CA LYS A 114 5.70 -4.80 -20.08
C LYS A 114 6.14 -4.58 -18.64
N ALA A 115 5.20 -4.50 -17.70
CA ALA A 115 5.50 -4.15 -16.33
C ALA A 115 6.42 -5.18 -15.67
N LEU A 116 7.46 -4.68 -14.99
CA LEU A 116 8.35 -5.50 -14.16
C LEU A 116 7.71 -5.68 -12.78
N LEU A 117 7.14 -6.86 -12.56
CA LEU A 117 6.33 -7.17 -11.39
C LEU A 117 7.00 -8.17 -10.45
N TRP A 118 6.89 -7.93 -9.15
CA TRP A 118 7.14 -8.89 -8.08
C TRP A 118 5.81 -9.37 -7.48
N GLY A 119 5.83 -10.34 -6.56
CA GLY A 119 4.62 -10.79 -5.88
C GLY A 119 4.82 -11.81 -4.76
N ASN A 120 3.71 -12.24 -4.17
CA ASN A 120 3.69 -13.27 -3.12
C ASN A 120 3.65 -14.70 -3.70
N ASP A 121 3.94 -15.67 -2.82
CA ASP A 121 3.65 -17.09 -3.06
C ASP A 121 2.56 -17.54 -2.11
N TRP A 122 1.30 -17.47 -2.58
CA TRP A 122 0.16 -17.95 -1.81
C TRP A 122 0.29 -19.44 -1.51
N SER A 123 0.02 -19.80 -0.25
CA SER A 123 0.12 -21.17 0.23
C SER A 123 -1.09 -21.51 1.09
N GLU A 124 -1.82 -22.53 0.67
CA GLU A 124 -3.02 -23.05 1.35
C GLU A 124 -2.64 -23.88 2.59
N ASP A 125 -1.46 -24.51 2.56
CA ASP A 125 -1.00 -25.44 3.60
C ASP A 125 -0.32 -24.75 4.81
N LEU A 126 -0.34 -23.41 4.90
CA LEU A 126 0.45 -22.68 5.91
C LEU A 126 0.07 -23.00 7.36
N LEU A 127 -1.18 -23.41 7.58
CA LEU A 127 -1.71 -23.60 8.93
C LEU A 127 -1.99 -25.06 9.26
N GLY A 128 -1.65 -25.98 8.35
CA GLY A 128 -2.05 -27.39 8.47
C GLY A 128 -3.56 -27.57 8.57
N PRO A 129 -4.06 -28.70 9.12
CA PRO A 129 -5.48 -28.93 9.30
C PRO A 129 -6.06 -28.03 10.40
N LEU A 130 -6.80 -27.00 10.01
CA LEU A 130 -7.57 -26.13 10.90
C LEU A 130 -9.08 -26.45 10.86
N PRO A 131 -9.84 -26.14 11.93
CA PRO A 131 -11.29 -26.10 11.89
C PRO A 131 -11.80 -25.17 10.77
N ALA A 132 -12.81 -25.61 10.03
CA ALA A 132 -13.29 -24.95 8.81
C ALA A 132 -13.82 -23.51 9.02
N ASP A 133 -14.25 -23.16 10.23
CA ASP A 133 -14.87 -21.87 10.56
C ASP A 133 -13.86 -20.75 10.86
N ARG A 134 -12.60 -21.09 11.20
CA ARG A 134 -11.53 -20.11 11.48
C ARG A 134 -10.39 -20.14 10.46
N SER A 135 -10.47 -21.02 9.46
CA SER A 135 -9.35 -21.30 8.56
C SER A 135 -9.07 -20.14 7.60
N ALA A 136 -10.10 -19.55 6.97
CA ALA A 136 -9.89 -18.55 5.92
C ALA A 136 -9.21 -17.26 6.43
N ASP A 137 -9.74 -16.68 7.50
CA ASP A 137 -9.21 -15.42 8.04
C ASP A 137 -7.79 -15.60 8.60
N ALA A 138 -7.54 -16.71 9.30
CA ALA A 138 -6.21 -17.06 9.77
C ALA A 138 -5.24 -17.29 8.59
N LEU A 139 -5.69 -17.98 7.54
CA LEU A 139 -4.89 -18.29 6.36
C LEU A 139 -4.51 -17.02 5.58
N LEU A 140 -5.46 -16.10 5.41
CA LEU A 140 -5.19 -14.79 4.81
C LEU A 140 -4.16 -14.03 5.64
N ALA A 141 -4.34 -13.95 6.96
CA ALA A 141 -3.40 -13.28 7.85
C ALA A 141 -2.00 -13.90 7.78
N ALA A 142 -1.89 -15.23 7.78
CA ALA A 142 -0.62 -15.94 7.67
C ALA A 142 0.08 -15.68 6.32
N ASN A 143 -0.65 -15.68 5.21
CA ASN A 143 -0.11 -15.35 3.90
C ASN A 143 0.35 -13.88 3.81
N VAL A 144 -0.39 -12.94 4.42
CA VAL A 144 0.06 -11.55 4.50
C VAL A 144 1.34 -11.44 5.30
N GLN A 145 1.43 -12.07 6.48
CA GLN A 145 2.62 -12.05 7.32
C GLN A 145 3.84 -12.62 6.58
N ARG A 146 3.69 -13.77 5.92
CA ARG A 146 4.75 -14.38 5.09
C ARG A 146 5.22 -13.48 3.95
N CYS A 147 4.34 -12.63 3.43
CA CYS A 147 4.64 -11.72 2.32
C CYS A 147 5.37 -10.44 2.76
N LEU A 148 5.21 -10.00 4.01
CA LEU A 148 5.73 -8.72 4.50
C LEU A 148 7.23 -8.50 4.21
N PRO A 149 8.14 -9.46 4.46
CA PRO A 149 9.54 -9.23 4.13
C PRO A 149 9.79 -8.95 2.63
N ARG A 150 9.05 -9.62 1.75
CA ARG A 150 9.16 -9.43 0.29
C ARG A 150 8.60 -8.08 -0.14
N PHE A 151 7.48 -7.67 0.45
CA PHE A 151 6.86 -6.37 0.18
C PHE A 151 7.73 -5.21 0.66
N LEU A 152 8.36 -5.36 1.83
CA LEU A 152 9.36 -4.41 2.33
C LEU A 152 10.55 -4.31 1.38
N ARG A 153 11.11 -5.44 0.98
CA ARG A 153 12.22 -5.46 0.03
C ARG A 153 11.84 -4.80 -1.29
N PHE A 154 10.65 -5.04 -1.81
CA PHE A 154 10.12 -4.36 -3.00
C PHE A 154 10.22 -2.84 -2.85
N CYS A 155 9.69 -2.28 -1.75
CA CYS A 155 9.74 -0.84 -1.48
C CYS A 155 11.19 -0.32 -1.36
N LEU A 156 12.07 -1.08 -0.69
CA LEU A 156 13.48 -0.72 -0.58
C LEU A 156 14.19 -0.69 -1.94
N MET A 157 13.90 -1.64 -2.83
CA MET A 157 14.47 -1.66 -4.18
C MET A 157 13.95 -0.50 -5.03
N VAL A 158 12.65 -0.20 -4.95
CA VAL A 158 12.05 0.97 -5.61
C VAL A 158 12.73 2.26 -5.17
N SER A 159 12.90 2.48 -3.86
CA SER A 159 13.58 3.67 -3.33
C SER A 159 15.06 3.80 -3.74
N ARG A 160 15.66 2.72 -4.28
CA ARG A 160 16.99 2.68 -4.88
C ARG A 160 16.96 2.74 -6.41
N ASN A 161 15.87 3.23 -6.98
CA ASN A 161 15.64 3.36 -8.42
C ASN A 161 15.70 2.02 -9.18
N ALA A 162 15.39 0.90 -8.52
CA ALA A 162 15.18 -0.34 -9.26
C ALA A 162 14.00 -0.17 -10.23
N PRO A 163 14.06 -0.74 -11.44
CA PRO A 163 13.05 -0.55 -12.47
C PRO A 163 11.78 -1.41 -12.21
N LEU A 164 11.30 -1.45 -10.96
CA LEU A 164 10.13 -2.25 -10.58
C LEU A 164 8.85 -1.43 -10.72
N ASP A 165 7.88 -1.94 -11.48
CA ASP A 165 6.64 -1.23 -11.80
C ASP A 165 5.49 -1.58 -10.85
N GLY A 166 5.57 -2.72 -10.17
CA GLY A 166 4.57 -3.11 -9.19
C GLY A 166 4.85 -4.40 -8.43
N PHE A 167 4.09 -4.60 -7.36
CA PHE A 167 4.03 -5.81 -6.57
C PHE A 167 2.60 -6.35 -6.57
N VAL A 168 2.42 -7.62 -6.88
CA VAL A 168 1.11 -8.27 -6.92
C VAL A 168 0.93 -9.17 -5.70
N PHE A 169 -0.12 -8.92 -4.93
CA PHE A 169 -0.59 -9.84 -3.91
C PHE A 169 -1.79 -10.61 -4.44
N GLU A 170 -1.61 -11.90 -4.69
CA GLU A 170 -2.67 -12.84 -5.03
C GLU A 170 -3.28 -13.44 -3.74
N VAL A 171 -4.61 -13.49 -3.71
CA VAL A 171 -5.39 -14.25 -2.72
C VAL A 171 -6.16 -15.33 -3.47
N ARG A 172 -6.07 -16.60 -3.02
CA ARG A 172 -6.76 -17.74 -3.65
C ARG A 172 -7.86 -18.31 -2.77
N GLY A 173 -8.97 -18.66 -3.40
CA GLY A 173 -10.16 -19.29 -2.81
C GLY A 173 -11.42 -18.44 -2.98
N ALA A 174 -12.52 -19.09 -3.39
CA ALA A 174 -13.84 -18.47 -3.53
C ALA A 174 -14.29 -17.56 -2.36
N PRO A 175 -14.07 -17.90 -1.07
CA PRO A 175 -14.49 -17.06 0.05
C PRO A 175 -13.93 -15.64 0.05
N TYR A 176 -12.86 -15.37 -0.70
CA TYR A 176 -12.20 -14.07 -0.70
C TYR A 176 -12.70 -13.12 -1.78
N SER A 177 -13.35 -13.59 -2.84
CA SER A 177 -13.62 -12.75 -4.02
C SER A 177 -14.76 -13.18 -4.93
N HIS A 178 -15.58 -14.15 -4.54
CA HIS A 178 -16.72 -14.59 -5.35
C HIS A 178 -17.77 -13.48 -5.55
N ASP A 179 -17.88 -12.54 -4.61
CA ASP A 179 -18.73 -11.36 -4.69
C ASP A 179 -18.00 -10.08 -4.23
N LEU A 180 -18.60 -8.92 -4.54
CA LEU A 180 -18.04 -7.62 -4.19
C LEU A 180 -17.89 -7.41 -2.67
N PRO A 181 -18.85 -7.79 -1.81
CA PRO A 181 -18.70 -7.72 -0.35
C PRO A 181 -17.47 -8.48 0.18
N SER A 182 -17.32 -9.74 -0.21
CA SER A 182 -16.21 -10.61 0.22
C SER A 182 -14.88 -10.08 -0.29
N PHE A 183 -14.85 -9.63 -1.55
CA PHE A 183 -13.67 -8.99 -2.13
C PHE A 183 -13.27 -7.71 -1.40
N THR A 184 -14.23 -6.84 -1.10
CA THR A 184 -14.01 -5.60 -0.36
C THR A 184 -13.42 -5.89 1.03
N ALA A 185 -13.97 -6.87 1.74
CA ALA A 185 -13.47 -7.29 3.05
C ALA A 185 -12.04 -7.87 2.95
N THR A 186 -11.74 -8.64 1.91
CA THR A 186 -10.39 -9.17 1.64
C THR A 186 -9.38 -8.05 1.40
N VAL A 187 -9.68 -7.11 0.50
CA VAL A 187 -8.81 -5.96 0.23
C VAL A 187 -8.56 -5.15 1.49
N ARG A 188 -9.61 -4.84 2.27
CA ARG A 188 -9.50 -4.14 3.56
C ARG A 188 -8.53 -4.87 4.51
N ARG A 189 -8.69 -6.18 4.68
CA ARG A 189 -7.86 -6.99 5.59
C ARG A 189 -6.39 -7.02 5.17
N VAL A 190 -6.11 -7.21 3.87
CA VAL A 190 -4.74 -7.19 3.34
C VAL A 190 -4.10 -5.81 3.57
N LEU A 191 -4.77 -4.73 3.16
CA LEU A 191 -4.23 -3.39 3.30
C LEU A 191 -4.06 -3.00 4.78
N ALA A 192 -5.00 -3.37 5.66
CA ALA A 192 -4.91 -3.11 7.09
C ALA A 192 -3.71 -3.82 7.73
N ALA A 193 -3.49 -5.10 7.39
CA ALA A 193 -2.36 -5.86 7.89
C ALA A 193 -1.02 -5.30 7.39
N LEU A 194 -0.91 -4.94 6.11
CA LEU A 194 0.27 -4.26 5.57
C LEU A 194 0.50 -2.89 6.24
N SER A 195 -0.54 -2.08 6.38
CA SER A 195 -0.47 -0.76 7.04
C SER A 195 -0.01 -0.87 8.49
N ALA A 196 -0.54 -1.82 9.26
CA ALA A 196 -0.14 -2.05 10.66
C ALA A 196 1.32 -2.50 10.78
N ALA A 197 1.79 -3.26 9.79
CA ALA A 197 3.15 -3.77 9.69
C ALA A 197 4.16 -2.75 9.12
N ASP A 198 3.71 -1.58 8.65
CA ASP A 198 4.59 -0.58 8.03
C ASP A 198 5.78 -0.25 8.93
N PRO A 199 7.04 -0.52 8.50
CA PRO A 199 8.20 -0.30 9.33
C PRO A 199 8.41 1.19 9.66
N ALA A 200 7.91 2.11 8.83
CA ALA A 200 7.96 3.54 9.09
C ALA A 200 6.96 3.99 10.17
N GLY A 201 6.06 3.10 10.60
CA GLY A 201 5.06 3.36 11.62
C GLY A 201 3.98 4.34 11.18
N ALA A 202 3.80 4.57 9.86
CA ALA A 202 2.83 5.55 9.39
C ALA A 202 1.39 5.09 9.63
N ASN A 203 1.17 3.77 9.55
CA ASN A 203 -0.11 3.08 9.70
C ASN A 203 -1.24 3.85 9.02
N CYS A 204 -1.12 4.00 7.71
CA CYS A 204 -1.91 4.94 6.91
C CYS A 204 -3.43 4.69 6.97
N LEU A 205 -3.89 3.46 7.26
CA LEU A 205 -5.30 3.15 7.44
C LEU A 205 -5.88 3.52 8.81
N ALA A 206 -5.05 3.83 9.81
CA ALA A 206 -5.52 4.38 11.09
C ALA A 206 -5.86 5.88 11.03
N ARG A 207 -5.67 6.51 9.85
CA ARG A 207 -5.96 7.92 9.60
C ARG A 207 -7.29 8.08 8.84
N ARG A 208 -7.66 9.32 8.53
CA ARG A 208 -8.84 9.62 7.72
C ARG A 208 -8.65 9.19 6.25
N VAL A 209 -9.00 7.95 5.94
CA VAL A 209 -8.84 7.32 4.60
C VAL A 209 -9.62 8.06 3.50
N ALA A 210 -10.79 8.59 3.81
CA ALA A 210 -11.60 9.37 2.86
C ALA A 210 -11.03 10.77 2.52
N GLY A 211 -9.84 11.12 3.01
CA GLY A 211 -9.19 12.41 2.75
C GLY A 211 -8.58 12.48 1.36
N ARG A 212 -8.63 13.66 0.72
CA ARG A 212 -8.00 13.93 -0.59
C ARG A 212 -6.47 13.77 -0.58
N GLY A 213 -5.84 14.02 0.57
CA GLY A 213 -4.39 13.83 0.76
C GLY A 213 -4.01 12.44 1.28
N TRP A 214 -4.96 11.51 1.33
CA TRP A 214 -4.68 10.14 1.74
C TRP A 214 -4.16 9.32 0.56
N TYR A 215 -3.11 8.54 0.80
CA TYR A 215 -2.60 7.51 -0.09
C TYR A 215 -2.16 6.31 0.74
N PHE A 216 -2.18 5.12 0.13
CA PHE A 216 -1.57 3.97 0.76
C PHE A 216 -0.05 4.15 0.75
N GLN A 217 0.61 3.89 1.87
CA GLN A 217 2.06 3.98 1.98
C GLN A 217 2.61 2.84 2.82
N PHE A 218 3.81 2.41 2.48
CA PHE A 218 4.54 1.39 3.21
C PHE A 218 6.05 1.67 3.09
N ALA A 219 6.79 1.61 4.19
CA ALA A 219 8.22 1.94 4.21
C ALA A 219 8.56 3.33 3.63
N ARG A 220 7.66 4.31 3.83
CA ARG A 220 7.69 5.68 3.26
C ARG A 220 7.54 5.76 1.73
N GLU A 221 7.25 4.65 1.06
CA GLU A 221 6.93 4.63 -0.36
C GLU A 221 5.42 4.91 -0.55
N PRO A 222 5.03 5.97 -1.28
CA PRO A 222 3.64 6.15 -1.72
C PRO A 222 3.29 5.12 -2.80
N ILE A 223 2.16 4.43 -2.61
CA ILE A 223 1.79 3.29 -3.44
C ILE A 223 0.36 3.48 -3.94
N PHE A 224 0.20 3.48 -5.25
CA PHE A 224 -1.08 3.36 -5.93
C PHE A 224 -1.57 1.91 -5.87
N VAL A 225 -2.82 1.70 -5.47
CA VAL A 225 -3.41 0.36 -5.34
C VAL A 225 -4.52 0.19 -6.36
N THR A 226 -4.47 -0.91 -7.10
CA THR A 226 -5.47 -1.31 -8.08
C THR A 226 -5.77 -2.78 -7.91
N THR A 227 -7.02 -3.19 -8.07
CA THR A 227 -7.44 -4.55 -7.74
C THR A 227 -8.22 -5.22 -8.88
N PHE A 228 -8.15 -6.55 -8.96
CA PHE A 228 -8.82 -7.39 -9.97
C PHE A 228 -9.45 -8.61 -9.30
N ALA A 229 -10.65 -9.00 -9.73
CA ALA A 229 -11.43 -10.05 -9.07
C ALA A 229 -12.41 -10.75 -10.04
N PRO A 230 -12.84 -11.98 -9.74
CA PRO A 230 -13.77 -12.75 -10.58
C PRO A 230 -15.21 -12.21 -10.49
N CYS A 231 -15.56 -11.47 -9.43
CA CYS A 231 -16.86 -10.84 -9.27
C CYS A 231 -17.12 -9.69 -10.26
N TYR A 232 -16.09 -9.23 -10.99
CA TYR A 232 -16.22 -8.20 -12.02
C TYR A 232 -16.54 -8.83 -13.37
N ASP A 233 -17.52 -8.28 -14.07
CA ASP A 233 -17.89 -8.70 -15.42
C ASP A 233 -16.93 -8.15 -16.49
N GLU A 234 -17.14 -8.54 -17.75
CA GLU A 234 -16.28 -8.15 -18.86
C GLU A 234 -16.30 -6.65 -19.22
N LYS A 235 -17.28 -5.89 -18.71
CA LYS A 235 -17.43 -4.45 -18.92
C LYS A 235 -16.76 -3.64 -17.82
N ASN A 236 -16.37 -4.28 -16.72
CA ASN A 236 -15.69 -3.59 -15.65
C ASN A 236 -14.18 -3.43 -15.96
N PRO A 237 -13.56 -2.27 -15.67
CA PRO A 237 -12.12 -2.07 -15.81
C PRO A 237 -11.26 -2.99 -14.91
N ARG A 238 -11.86 -3.59 -13.87
CA ARG A 238 -11.20 -4.52 -12.93
C ARG A 238 -11.39 -6.00 -13.30
N TYR A 239 -11.96 -6.26 -14.46
CA TYR A 239 -12.10 -7.62 -15.00
C TYR A 239 -10.76 -8.32 -15.17
N GLN A 240 -10.70 -9.59 -14.79
CA GLN A 240 -9.51 -10.43 -14.93
C GLN A 240 -9.60 -11.47 -16.05
N PHE A 241 -10.51 -11.29 -17.02
CA PHE A 241 -10.60 -12.11 -18.23
C PHE A 241 -10.81 -13.62 -17.97
N GLN A 242 -11.43 -13.95 -16.82
CA GLN A 242 -11.62 -15.33 -16.35
C GLN A 242 -10.33 -16.17 -16.32
N GLN A 243 -9.15 -15.54 -16.22
CA GLN A 243 -7.88 -16.29 -16.21
C GLN A 243 -7.73 -17.09 -14.91
N HIS A 244 -8.19 -16.52 -13.78
CA HIS A 244 -8.03 -17.09 -12.44
C HIS A 244 -9.35 -16.96 -11.65
N PRO A 245 -10.40 -17.74 -11.98
CA PRO A 245 -11.74 -17.56 -11.40
C PRO A 245 -11.80 -17.75 -9.87
N GLU A 246 -10.83 -18.46 -9.30
CA GLU A 246 -10.69 -18.71 -7.87
C GLU A 246 -9.72 -17.73 -7.17
N SER A 247 -9.31 -16.65 -7.82
CA SER A 247 -8.30 -15.74 -7.27
C SER A 247 -8.64 -14.28 -7.50
N CYS A 248 -8.19 -13.44 -6.58
CA CYS A 248 -8.17 -11.99 -6.78
C CYS A 248 -6.75 -11.46 -6.60
N PHE A 249 -6.50 -10.29 -7.20
CA PHE A 249 -5.19 -9.66 -7.23
C PHE A 249 -5.27 -8.24 -6.71
N ILE A 250 -4.33 -7.88 -5.84
CA ILE A 250 -4.10 -6.52 -5.35
C ILE A 250 -2.74 -6.10 -5.89
N LEU A 251 -2.75 -5.17 -6.85
CA LEU A 251 -1.56 -4.61 -7.46
C LEU A 251 -1.17 -3.32 -6.75
N PHE A 252 0.07 -3.30 -6.25
CA PHE A 252 0.72 -2.17 -5.59
C PHE A 252 1.73 -1.55 -6.56
N GLN A 253 1.52 -0.31 -6.98
CA GLN A 253 2.39 0.38 -7.93
C GLN A 253 3.00 1.60 -7.23
N PRO A 254 4.32 1.69 -7.10
CA PRO A 254 4.96 2.84 -6.47
C PRO A 254 4.78 4.09 -7.32
N GLU A 255 4.70 5.26 -6.69
CA GLU A 255 4.57 6.53 -7.43
C GLU A 255 5.74 6.75 -8.40
N GLU A 256 6.95 6.35 -7.97
CA GLU A 256 8.18 6.40 -8.77
C GLU A 256 8.04 5.66 -10.12
N SER A 257 7.21 4.61 -10.18
CA SER A 257 6.93 3.93 -11.46
C SER A 257 6.25 4.87 -12.46
N PHE A 258 5.26 5.64 -12.03
CA PHE A 258 4.57 6.58 -12.90
C PHE A 258 5.46 7.72 -13.37
N LEU A 259 6.40 8.17 -12.53
CA LEU A 259 7.39 9.19 -12.89
C LEU A 259 8.31 8.71 -14.02
N ARG A 260 8.76 7.45 -13.98
CA ARG A 260 9.58 6.86 -15.07
C ARG A 260 8.85 6.76 -16.40
N HIS A 261 7.52 6.69 -16.38
CA HIS A 261 6.68 6.62 -17.58
C HIS A 261 6.23 7.99 -18.11
N ASP A 262 6.73 9.09 -17.53
CA ASP A 262 6.45 10.47 -17.93
C ASP A 262 4.95 10.75 -18.14
N LEU A 263 4.13 10.33 -17.16
CA LEU A 263 2.69 10.54 -17.25
C LEU A 263 2.37 12.04 -17.15
N PRO A 264 1.52 12.59 -18.04
CA PRO A 264 1.06 13.97 -17.93
C PRO A 264 0.25 14.14 -16.64
N ASN A 265 0.07 15.38 -16.19
CA ASN A 265 -0.81 15.69 -15.05
C ASN A 265 -2.21 15.10 -15.22
N ASP A 266 -2.89 14.87 -14.10
CA ASP A 266 -4.29 14.46 -14.17
C ASP A 266 -5.19 15.54 -14.75
N LYS A 267 -6.28 15.10 -15.38
CA LYS A 267 -7.28 15.97 -15.96
C LYS A 267 -8.69 15.39 -15.81
N PRO A 268 -9.70 16.26 -15.65
CA PRO A 268 -11.11 15.89 -15.61
C PRO A 268 -11.56 15.04 -16.80
N ARG A 269 -12.67 14.33 -16.64
CA ARG A 269 -13.30 13.56 -17.71
C ARG A 269 -13.66 14.43 -18.91
N SER A 270 -14.24 15.60 -18.69
CA SER A 270 -14.59 16.59 -19.72
C SER A 270 -13.39 17.10 -20.54
N GLN A 271 -12.16 17.00 -20.01
CA GLN A 271 -10.93 17.44 -20.68
C GLN A 271 -10.16 16.28 -21.36
N THR A 272 -10.69 15.05 -21.29
CA THR A 272 -10.09 13.90 -21.95
C THR A 272 -10.44 13.92 -23.44
N ASN A 273 -9.44 13.85 -24.32
CA ASN A 273 -9.68 13.77 -25.76
C ASN A 273 -9.91 12.31 -26.18
N TRP A 274 -11.18 11.91 -26.20
CA TRP A 274 -11.60 10.53 -26.46
C TRP A 274 -11.42 10.10 -27.93
N GLU A 275 -11.67 11.02 -28.86
CA GLU A 275 -11.66 10.76 -30.31
C GLU A 275 -10.24 10.84 -30.88
N HIS A 276 -9.47 11.85 -30.44
CA HIS A 276 -8.11 12.10 -30.89
C HIS A 276 -7.12 12.20 -29.71
N PRO A 277 -6.83 11.07 -29.02
CA PRO A 277 -5.95 11.07 -27.86
C PRO A 277 -4.60 11.75 -28.09
N VAL A 278 -4.31 12.83 -27.36
CA VAL A 278 -3.09 13.63 -27.55
C VAL A 278 -1.92 13.13 -26.70
N ASP A 279 -2.22 12.64 -25.50
CA ASP A 279 -1.22 12.17 -24.53
C ASP A 279 -1.44 10.71 -24.14
N VAL A 280 -0.53 10.15 -23.34
CA VAL A 280 -0.60 8.75 -22.93
C VAL A 280 -1.81 8.45 -22.03
N ARG A 281 -2.28 9.44 -21.26
CA ARG A 281 -3.44 9.31 -20.37
C ARG A 281 -4.72 9.23 -21.19
N ASP A 282 -4.89 10.08 -22.21
CA ASP A 282 -5.99 9.98 -23.17
C ASP A 282 -5.99 8.65 -23.89
N ARG A 283 -4.81 8.18 -24.34
CA ARG A 283 -4.70 6.90 -25.05
C ARG A 283 -5.19 5.75 -24.19
N ILE A 284 -4.78 5.70 -22.92
CA ILE A 284 -5.24 4.68 -21.97
C ILE A 284 -6.76 4.80 -21.76
N ARG A 285 -7.27 5.99 -21.43
CA ARG A 285 -8.71 6.22 -21.20
C ARG A 285 -9.55 5.80 -22.41
N ALA A 286 -9.19 6.28 -23.61
CA ALA A 286 -9.87 5.93 -24.84
C ALA A 286 -9.78 4.42 -25.14
N ASN A 287 -8.66 3.75 -24.83
CA ASN A 287 -8.53 2.31 -25.03
C ASN A 287 -9.46 1.51 -24.12
N PHE A 288 -9.60 1.89 -22.85
CA PHE A 288 -10.58 1.29 -21.94
C PHE A 288 -12.02 1.52 -22.44
N LEU A 289 -12.36 2.74 -22.86
CA LEU A 289 -13.69 3.05 -23.41
C LEU A 289 -14.02 2.22 -24.66
N ARG A 290 -13.11 2.15 -25.64
CA ARG A 290 -13.31 1.40 -26.90
C ARG A 290 -13.58 -0.10 -26.67
N HIS A 291 -13.13 -0.63 -25.55
CA HIS A 291 -13.35 -2.02 -25.17
C HIS A 291 -14.51 -2.21 -24.17
N GLY A 292 -15.35 -1.17 -24.00
CA GLY A 292 -16.49 -1.22 -23.09
C GLY A 292 -16.11 -1.30 -21.61
N ARG A 293 -14.88 -0.89 -21.26
CA ARG A 293 -14.31 -0.97 -19.91
C ARG A 293 -13.95 0.41 -19.35
N GLU A 294 -14.72 1.43 -19.72
CA GLU A 294 -14.51 2.77 -19.16
C GLU A 294 -14.47 2.71 -17.63
N TYR A 295 -13.53 3.43 -17.03
CA TYR A 295 -13.47 3.61 -15.59
C TYR A 295 -13.90 5.03 -15.23
N ARG A 296 -14.41 5.20 -14.01
CA ARG A 296 -14.80 6.51 -13.49
C ARG A 296 -13.61 7.47 -13.53
N ILE A 297 -13.83 8.63 -14.14
CA ILE A 297 -12.89 9.77 -14.13
C ILE A 297 -13.69 10.95 -13.56
N PRO A 298 -13.29 11.53 -12.42
CA PRO A 298 -14.01 12.67 -11.85
C PRO A 298 -13.90 13.92 -12.74
N GLU A 299 -14.82 14.87 -12.55
CA GLU A 299 -14.74 16.20 -13.16
C GLU A 299 -13.77 17.15 -12.44
N THR A 300 -12.96 16.61 -11.52
CA THR A 300 -11.93 17.32 -10.77
C THR A 300 -10.69 16.46 -10.68
N THR A 301 -9.52 17.07 -10.53
CA THR A 301 -8.25 16.38 -10.26
C THR A 301 -8.01 16.16 -8.76
N SER A 302 -8.89 16.69 -7.91
CA SER A 302 -8.78 16.63 -6.46
C SER A 302 -9.89 15.76 -5.87
N TYR A 303 -9.64 14.47 -5.77
CA TYR A 303 -10.58 13.47 -5.25
C TYR A 303 -9.89 12.51 -4.25
N PRO A 304 -10.64 11.82 -3.38
CA PRO A 304 -10.07 10.82 -2.48
C PRO A 304 -9.54 9.60 -3.26
N PRO A 305 -8.24 9.29 -3.25
CA PRO A 305 -7.68 8.17 -4.01
C PRO A 305 -8.22 6.80 -3.56
N ALA A 306 -8.61 6.69 -2.28
CA ALA A 306 -9.14 5.46 -1.69
C ALA A 306 -10.40 4.94 -2.42
N GLU A 307 -11.22 5.82 -2.99
CA GLU A 307 -12.45 5.48 -3.73
C GLU A 307 -12.19 4.66 -5.01
N PHE A 308 -10.94 4.62 -5.48
CA PHE A 308 -10.55 3.94 -6.73
C PHE A 308 -9.92 2.57 -6.48
N ILE A 309 -9.65 2.19 -5.23
CA ILE A 309 -8.98 0.93 -4.91
C ILE A 309 -9.88 -0.25 -5.28
N VAL A 310 -11.11 -0.28 -4.75
CA VAL A 310 -12.14 -1.27 -5.10
C VAL A 310 -13.20 -0.58 -5.96
N ALA A 311 -13.40 -1.06 -7.19
CA ALA A 311 -14.45 -0.53 -8.05
C ALA A 311 -15.82 -1.13 -7.66
N PRO A 312 -16.94 -0.39 -7.82
CA PRO A 312 -18.26 -1.03 -7.77
C PRO A 312 -18.49 -1.89 -9.02
N LEU A 313 -19.60 -2.65 -9.05
CA LEU A 313 -19.91 -3.55 -10.17
C LEU A 313 -20.18 -2.77 -11.46
N ASP A 314 -20.99 -1.70 -11.41
CA ASP A 314 -21.13 -0.72 -12.49
C ASP A 314 -20.40 0.57 -12.13
N VAL A 315 -19.15 0.70 -12.56
CA VAL A 315 -18.26 1.84 -12.25
C VAL A 315 -18.80 3.21 -12.71
N LEU A 316 -19.74 3.24 -13.65
CA LEU A 316 -20.30 4.48 -14.18
C LEU A 316 -21.61 4.88 -13.49
N LYS A 317 -22.33 3.93 -12.89
CA LYS A 317 -23.64 4.18 -12.26
C LYS A 317 -23.61 4.10 -10.73
N ASP A 318 -22.85 3.16 -10.19
CA ASP A 318 -22.85 2.86 -8.77
C ASP A 318 -21.98 3.85 -7.98
N PRO A 319 -22.30 4.10 -6.70
CA PRO A 319 -21.45 4.89 -5.83
C PRO A 319 -20.09 4.20 -5.58
N PRO A 320 -19.03 4.96 -5.22
CA PRO A 320 -17.74 4.37 -4.86
C PRO A 320 -17.85 3.38 -3.70
N VAL A 321 -17.02 2.34 -3.73
CA VAL A 321 -16.94 1.36 -2.64
C VAL A 321 -15.99 1.90 -1.57
N HIS A 322 -16.52 2.14 -0.38
CA HIS A 322 -15.73 2.61 0.77
C HIS A 322 -15.11 1.44 1.53
N PHE A 323 -14.12 0.77 0.93
CA PHE A 323 -13.53 -0.47 1.48
C PHE A 323 -12.97 -0.36 2.91
N TRP A 324 -12.71 0.86 3.39
CA TRP A 324 -12.17 1.12 4.72
C TRP A 324 -13.25 1.15 5.82
N LEU A 325 -14.54 1.17 5.48
CA LEU A 325 -15.63 1.13 6.44
C LEU A 325 -16.01 -0.33 6.74
N GLU A 326 -16.37 -0.64 7.99
CA GLU A 326 -16.88 -1.97 8.33
C GLU A 326 -18.30 -2.14 7.78
N GLY A 327 -18.60 -3.31 7.21
CA GLY A 327 -19.92 -3.60 6.63
C GLY A 327 -20.27 -2.79 5.39
N SER A 328 -19.31 -2.13 4.74
CA SER A 328 -19.51 -1.19 3.63
C SER A 328 -19.93 -1.81 2.29
N ALA A 329 -20.41 -3.05 2.28
CA ALA A 329 -20.96 -3.63 1.08
C ALA A 329 -22.23 -2.86 0.69
N PRO A 330 -22.33 -2.31 -0.53
CA PRO A 330 -23.60 -1.79 -1.00
C PRO A 330 -24.60 -2.94 -0.95
N SER A 331 -25.74 -2.73 -0.28
CA SER A 331 -26.87 -3.67 -0.32
C SER A 331 -27.26 -3.84 -1.79
N GLY A 332 -26.87 -4.97 -2.39
CA GLY A 332 -27.22 -5.29 -3.77
C GLY A 332 -28.73 -5.17 -3.95
N ARG A 333 -29.15 -4.39 -4.95
CA ARG A 333 -30.55 -4.39 -5.41
C ARG A 333 -30.78 -5.53 -6.37
#